data_AF-A0A6A5QD14-F1
#
_entry.id   AF-A0A6A5QD14-F1
#
_cell.length_a   1.000
_cell.length_b   1.000
_cell.length_c   1.000
_cell.angle_alpha   90.00
_cell.angle_beta   90.00
_cell.angle_gamma   90.00
#
_symmetry.space_group_name_H-M   'P 1'
#
loop_
_entity.id
_entity.type
_entity.pdbx_description
1 polymer ?
#
loop_
_entity_poly.entity_id
_entity_poly.type
_entity_poly.pdbx_seq_one_letter_code
_entity_poly.pdbx_strand_id
1 'polypeptide(L)'
;MRDKHQIGLIDNTPILQISRSGLSASGPVVAELTARSVDPADGLMGFNITFGASGDLQPRCNTSLDAFCDGGNYNNYNMEVVDRMGADSFCPDHGVMLSKVKNSDRTQPFQWVIDANPEDAHVVDFYYPNGTARYWSIGDYRQLVDALFHAGTNSGSEYEHEDLANGLHFYVLDTRRDSGVLKYTVGVRSTSTNNTSTATHGVELNTGTADGYLCTFDLKNTGKAASNASGIHPQDLSAYLGSDIYRLSAEIDSDSWKVGVPNALAHAKIGESTSVMVAFGPATNGTSYGTTSATITLTVTSESDPKIKSVATCKV
;
A
#
# COMPACT_ATOMS: atom_id res chain seq x y z
N MET A 1 -3.94 16.13 -2.91
CA MET A 1 -3.43 16.77 -1.68
C MET A 1 -2.45 17.89 -2.00
N ARG A 2 -1.48 17.67 -2.90
CA ARG A 2 -0.54 18.70 -3.36
C ARG A 2 -1.23 20.01 -3.77
N ASP A 3 -2.26 19.94 -4.62
CA ASP A 3 -2.95 21.15 -5.08
C ASP A 3 -3.68 21.85 -3.95
N LYS A 4 -4.45 21.11 -3.14
CA LYS A 4 -5.13 21.65 -1.95
C LYS A 4 -4.15 22.38 -1.03
N HIS A 5 -2.96 21.81 -0.82
CA HIS A 5 -1.90 22.43 -0.03
C HIS A 5 -1.35 23.69 -0.71
N GLN A 6 -1.03 23.64 -2.01
CA GLN A 6 -0.49 24.79 -2.74
C GLN A 6 -1.46 25.98 -2.77
N ILE A 7 -2.75 25.75 -2.98
CA ILE A 7 -3.75 26.85 -3.03
C ILE A 7 -4.25 27.26 -1.63
N GLY A 8 -3.71 26.66 -0.56
CA GLY A 8 -4.01 27.04 0.82
C GLY A 8 -5.37 26.58 1.35
N LEU A 9 -5.97 25.54 0.75
CA LEU A 9 -7.20 24.92 1.28
C LEU A 9 -6.92 24.04 2.51
N ILE A 10 -5.69 23.55 2.66
CA ILE A 10 -5.21 22.81 3.82
C ILE A 10 -3.79 23.28 4.16
N ASP A 11 -3.46 23.27 5.45
CA ASP A 11 -2.07 23.43 5.89
C ASP A 11 -1.33 22.07 5.85
N ASN A 12 -0.19 21.97 6.55
CA ASN A 12 0.57 20.73 6.63
C ASN A 12 0.09 19.79 7.75
N THR A 13 -0.82 20.23 8.62
CA THR A 13 -1.29 19.45 9.75
C THR A 13 -1.91 18.11 9.33
N PRO A 14 -2.79 18.03 8.30
CA PRO A 14 -3.38 16.77 7.88
C PRO A 14 -2.49 15.94 6.95
N ILE A 15 -1.23 16.33 6.71
CA ILE A 15 -0.31 15.61 5.80
C ILE A 15 0.97 15.23 6.54
N LEU A 16 1.33 13.94 6.55
CA LEU A 16 2.64 13.55 7.08
C LEU A 16 3.76 13.92 6.11
N GLN A 17 4.63 14.84 6.53
CA GLN A 17 5.86 15.18 5.82
C GLN A 17 6.95 14.16 6.15
N ILE A 18 7.23 13.28 5.19
CA ILE A 18 8.17 12.16 5.32
C ILE A 18 9.41 12.46 4.47
N SER A 19 10.56 12.02 4.94
CA SER A 19 11.82 12.10 4.19
C SER A 19 12.22 10.72 3.74
N ARG A 20 12.53 10.55 2.45
CA ARG A 20 13.10 9.31 1.92
C ARG A 20 14.33 8.87 2.71
N SER A 21 15.28 9.78 2.93
CA SER A 21 16.50 9.46 3.70
C SER A 21 16.19 9.28 5.18
N GLY A 22 15.08 9.83 5.67
CA GLY A 22 14.64 9.62 7.03
C GLY A 22 14.17 8.19 7.29
N LEU A 23 13.45 7.60 6.33
CA LEU A 23 12.92 6.23 6.43
C LEU A 23 13.99 5.17 6.66
N SER A 24 15.19 5.36 6.10
CA SER A 24 16.32 4.44 6.33
C SER A 24 16.92 4.53 7.74
N ALA A 25 16.56 5.54 8.53
CA ALA A 25 17.03 5.72 9.91
C ALA A 25 15.92 5.47 10.94
N SER A 26 14.67 5.77 10.59
CA SER A 26 13.51 5.67 11.49
C SER A 26 12.76 4.34 11.40
N GLY A 27 12.89 3.62 10.29
CA GLY A 27 11.99 2.51 9.94
C GLY A 27 10.71 2.98 9.23
N PRO A 28 9.75 2.07 9.00
CA PRO A 28 8.54 2.37 8.24
C PRO A 28 7.65 3.39 8.98
N VAL A 29 7.00 4.24 8.19
CA VAL A 29 5.93 5.12 8.67
C VAL A 29 4.60 4.47 8.31
N VAL A 30 3.72 4.27 9.29
CA VAL A 30 2.40 3.67 9.13
C VAL A 30 1.34 4.56 9.76
N ALA A 31 0.26 4.87 9.03
CA ALA A 31 -0.84 5.66 9.54
C ALA A 31 -2.16 5.39 8.80
N GLU A 32 -3.27 5.70 9.46
CA GLU A 32 -4.61 5.73 8.86
C GLU A 32 -4.85 7.07 8.18
N LEU A 33 -5.25 7.04 6.91
CA LEU A 33 -5.63 8.19 6.10
C LEU A 33 -7.13 8.21 5.89
N THR A 34 -7.72 9.39 5.98
CA THR A 34 -9.11 9.68 5.68
C THR A 34 -9.24 10.10 4.22
N ALA A 35 -10.34 9.71 3.57
CA ALA A 35 -10.68 10.13 2.22
C ALA A 35 -10.53 11.65 2.04
N ARG A 36 -9.79 12.06 1.01
CA ARG A 36 -9.41 13.45 0.77
C ARG A 36 -10.59 14.37 0.51
N SER A 37 -11.77 13.84 0.21
CA SER A 37 -13.02 14.58 -0.01
C SER A 37 -13.74 14.94 1.30
N VAL A 38 -13.28 14.41 2.44
CA VAL A 38 -13.85 14.63 3.77
C VAL A 38 -12.87 15.44 4.64
N ASP A 39 -13.41 16.32 5.50
CA ASP A 39 -12.61 17.00 6.53
C ASP A 39 -12.09 15.95 7.53
N PRO A 40 -10.77 15.79 7.69
CA PRO A 40 -10.21 14.76 8.55
C PRO A 40 -10.39 15.05 10.04
N ALA A 41 -10.83 16.26 10.41
CA ALA A 41 -10.78 16.77 11.78
C ALA A 41 -9.37 16.65 12.38
N ASP A 42 -9.16 15.74 13.32
CA ASP A 42 -7.87 15.43 13.95
C ASP A 42 -7.09 14.32 13.24
N GLY A 43 -7.67 13.71 12.20
CA GLY A 43 -7.05 12.68 11.38
C GLY A 43 -6.09 13.22 10.31
N LEU A 44 -5.59 12.29 9.51
CA LEU A 44 -4.70 12.57 8.37
C LEU A 44 -5.44 12.40 7.04
N MET A 45 -4.95 13.05 6.01
CA MET A 45 -5.46 12.98 4.63
C MET A 45 -4.42 12.50 3.62
N GLY A 46 -3.14 12.50 3.97
CA GLY A 46 -2.12 11.98 3.07
C GLY A 46 -0.71 11.93 3.62
N PHE A 47 0.18 11.31 2.84
CA PHE A 47 1.62 11.39 3.00
C PHE A 47 2.21 12.29 1.91
N ASN A 48 3.26 13.04 2.26
CA ASN A 48 4.16 13.69 1.32
C ASN A 48 5.59 13.19 1.60
N ILE A 49 6.12 12.35 0.71
CA ILE A 49 7.43 11.70 0.86
C ILE A 49 8.44 12.45 -0.01
N THR A 50 9.24 13.30 0.61
CA THR A 50 10.24 14.13 -0.06
C THR A 50 11.47 13.30 -0.48
N PHE A 51 11.93 13.50 -1.72
CA PHE A 51 13.17 12.87 -2.21
C PHE A 51 14.44 13.57 -1.69
N GLY A 52 14.32 14.79 -1.17
CA GLY A 52 15.44 15.59 -0.71
C GLY A 52 16.33 16.09 -1.85
N ALA A 53 17.58 16.45 -1.53
CA ALA A 53 18.48 17.15 -2.44
C ALA A 53 18.83 16.34 -3.71
N SER A 54 18.83 15.01 -3.64
CA SER A 54 19.14 14.15 -4.79
C SER A 54 17.99 14.07 -5.80
N GLY A 55 16.78 14.52 -5.42
CA GLY A 55 15.59 14.45 -6.29
C GLY A 55 15.17 13.03 -6.65
N ASP A 56 14.33 12.93 -7.68
CA ASP A 56 13.91 11.67 -8.30
C ASP A 56 15.11 10.97 -8.97
N LEU A 57 15.34 9.73 -8.57
CA LEU A 57 16.44 8.89 -9.02
C LEU A 57 16.04 7.87 -10.10
N GLN A 58 14.79 7.90 -10.58
CA GLN A 58 14.39 7.06 -11.71
C GLN A 58 15.31 7.26 -12.92
N PRO A 59 15.70 6.18 -13.61
CA PRO A 59 16.45 6.28 -14.85
C PRO A 59 15.72 7.15 -15.87
N ARG A 60 16.49 7.86 -16.69
CA ARG A 60 15.90 8.64 -17.78
C ARG A 60 15.23 7.72 -18.79
N CYS A 61 14.01 8.07 -19.16
CA CYS A 61 13.24 7.45 -20.24
C CYS A 61 12.86 8.50 -21.30
N ASN A 62 12.39 8.05 -22.47
CA ASN A 62 12.00 8.94 -23.57
C ASN A 62 10.47 9.02 -23.69
N THR A 63 9.91 10.14 -23.25
CA THR A 63 8.46 10.40 -23.24
C THR A 63 7.82 10.45 -24.64
N SER A 64 8.62 10.58 -25.71
CA SER A 64 8.10 10.54 -27.09
C SER A 64 8.01 9.12 -27.66
N LEU A 65 8.63 8.13 -26.99
CA LEU A 65 8.67 6.73 -27.44
C LEU A 65 7.93 5.79 -26.50
N ASP A 66 7.72 6.20 -25.25
CA ASP A 66 7.13 5.39 -24.20
C ASP A 66 6.05 6.19 -23.47
N ALA A 67 4.81 5.70 -23.53
CA ALA A 67 3.68 6.34 -22.88
C ALA A 67 3.68 6.17 -21.35
N PHE A 68 4.43 5.20 -20.82
CA PHE A 68 4.59 4.96 -19.38
C PHE A 68 5.78 5.75 -18.78
N CYS A 69 6.49 6.51 -19.61
CA CYS A 69 7.61 7.32 -19.17
C CYS A 69 7.13 8.62 -18.51
N ASP A 70 7.38 8.77 -17.21
CA ASP A 70 7.02 9.96 -16.43
C ASP A 70 7.93 11.18 -16.66
N GLY A 71 9.04 11.01 -17.37
CA GLY A 71 10.05 12.04 -17.66
C GLY A 71 10.91 12.48 -16.46
N GLY A 72 10.71 11.88 -15.28
CA GLY A 72 11.42 12.17 -14.04
C GLY A 72 11.35 13.63 -13.55
N ASN A 73 12.33 14.00 -12.72
CA ASN A 73 12.45 15.33 -12.09
C ASN A 73 11.30 15.68 -11.14
N TYR A 74 10.73 14.68 -10.47
CA TYR A 74 9.78 14.88 -9.40
C TYR A 74 10.50 15.21 -8.08
N ASN A 75 9.74 15.76 -7.13
CA ASN A 75 10.28 16.14 -5.82
C ASN A 75 9.81 15.22 -4.71
N ASN A 76 8.62 14.65 -4.84
CA ASN A 76 8.00 13.86 -3.79
C ASN A 76 7.11 12.75 -4.38
N TYR A 77 6.75 11.80 -3.52
CA TYR A 77 5.54 10.99 -3.67
C TYR A 77 4.43 11.51 -2.76
N ASN A 78 3.19 11.39 -3.22
CA ASN A 78 1.98 11.57 -2.42
C ASN A 78 1.21 10.25 -2.33
N MET A 79 0.73 9.92 -1.13
CA MET A 79 -0.29 8.89 -0.90
C MET A 79 -1.56 9.57 -0.40
N GLU A 80 -2.69 9.31 -1.04
CA GLU A 80 -3.97 9.97 -0.74
C GLU A 80 -5.11 8.95 -0.85
N VAL A 81 -6.13 9.06 0.00
CA VAL A 81 -7.33 8.20 -0.12
C VAL A 81 -8.37 8.92 -0.97
N VAL A 82 -8.84 8.26 -2.02
CA VAL A 82 -9.92 8.71 -2.90
C VAL A 82 -11.17 7.89 -2.57
N ASP A 83 -12.29 8.57 -2.39
CA ASP A 83 -13.60 7.92 -2.24
C ASP A 83 -14.58 8.54 -3.24
N ARG A 84 -15.59 7.78 -3.66
CA ARG A 84 -16.54 8.20 -4.70
C ARG A 84 -17.61 9.15 -4.15
N MET A 85 -17.15 10.25 -3.56
CA MET A 85 -17.99 11.29 -2.98
C MET A 85 -17.38 12.69 -3.15
N GLY A 86 -18.24 13.71 -3.15
CA GLY A 86 -17.80 15.09 -3.31
C GLY A 86 -17.13 15.33 -4.65
N ALA A 87 -15.99 16.03 -4.65
CA ALA A 87 -15.23 16.33 -5.87
C ALA A 87 -14.67 15.08 -6.57
N ASP A 88 -14.55 13.97 -5.84
CA ASP A 88 -14.02 12.70 -6.34
C ASP A 88 -15.11 11.80 -6.95
N SER A 89 -16.36 12.26 -7.07
CA SER A 89 -17.46 11.49 -7.67
C SER A 89 -17.27 11.12 -9.15
N PHE A 90 -16.30 11.74 -9.82
CA PHE A 90 -15.93 11.45 -11.21
C PHE A 90 -14.79 10.44 -11.32
N CYS A 91 -14.15 10.06 -10.22
CA CYS A 91 -13.28 8.88 -10.18
C CYS A 91 -14.20 7.64 -10.08
N PRO A 92 -14.14 6.72 -11.04
CA PRO A 92 -15.02 5.55 -11.05
C PRO A 92 -14.66 4.54 -9.96
N ASP A 93 -13.47 4.65 -9.39
CA ASP A 93 -12.90 3.80 -8.35
C ASP A 93 -12.71 4.53 -7.00
N HIS A 94 -12.33 3.78 -5.96
CA HIS A 94 -12.03 4.25 -4.61
C HIS A 94 -10.83 3.48 -4.07
N GLY A 95 -9.93 4.12 -3.33
CA GLY A 95 -8.72 3.45 -2.90
C GLY A 95 -7.61 4.44 -2.55
N VAL A 96 -6.38 3.96 -2.62
CA VAL A 96 -5.19 4.78 -2.39
C VAL A 96 -4.62 5.23 -3.73
N MET A 97 -4.60 6.53 -3.97
CA MET A 97 -3.91 7.15 -5.08
C MET A 97 -2.45 7.40 -4.69
N LEU A 98 -1.53 6.76 -5.41
CA LEU A 98 -0.10 7.04 -5.33
C LEU A 98 0.30 7.92 -6.52
N SER A 99 1.05 8.98 -6.28
CA SER A 99 1.53 9.84 -7.36
C SER A 99 2.89 10.45 -7.06
N LYS A 100 3.72 10.61 -8.08
CA LYS A 100 4.87 11.51 -8.01
C LYS A 100 4.41 12.94 -8.25
N VAL A 101 4.97 13.88 -7.51
CA VAL A 101 4.59 15.30 -7.59
C VAL A 101 5.81 16.22 -7.62
N LYS A 102 5.65 17.34 -8.32
CA LYS A 102 6.57 18.48 -8.29
C LYS A 102 6.04 19.54 -7.32
N ASN A 103 6.96 20.21 -6.64
CA ASN A 103 6.64 21.33 -5.74
C ASN A 103 6.06 22.53 -6.51
N SER A 104 6.44 22.67 -7.79
CA SER A 104 6.00 23.75 -8.69
C SER A 104 5.15 23.18 -9.81
N ASP A 105 4.08 23.88 -10.18
CA ASP A 105 3.18 23.57 -11.29
C ASP A 105 3.61 24.25 -12.60
N ARG A 106 4.70 25.02 -12.58
CA ARG A 106 5.23 25.72 -13.76
C ARG A 106 5.72 24.78 -14.86
N THR A 107 5.98 23.51 -14.54
CA THR A 107 6.49 22.51 -15.49
C THR A 107 5.62 21.28 -15.47
N GLN A 108 4.94 21.04 -16.60
CA GLN A 108 4.08 19.89 -16.81
C GLN A 108 4.87 18.66 -17.31
N PRO A 109 4.42 17.43 -17.02
CA PRO A 109 3.43 17.11 -15.98
C PRO A 109 4.02 17.43 -14.59
N PHE A 110 3.21 18.03 -13.70
CA PHE A 110 3.60 18.30 -12.31
C PHE A 110 3.11 17.25 -11.31
N GLN A 111 2.24 16.34 -11.77
CA GLN A 111 1.78 15.17 -11.04
C GLN A 111 1.72 14.00 -12.02
N TRP A 112 2.19 12.84 -11.58
CA TRP A 112 2.17 11.59 -12.32
C TRP A 112 1.60 10.50 -11.44
N VAL A 113 0.44 9.96 -11.82
CA VAL A 113 -0.21 8.89 -11.07
C VAL A 113 0.53 7.58 -11.34
N ILE A 114 0.80 6.84 -10.28
CA ILE A 114 1.27 5.46 -10.40
C ILE A 114 0.03 4.61 -10.60
N ASP A 115 -0.01 3.91 -11.73
CA ASP A 115 -1.11 3.04 -12.09
C ASP A 115 -0.91 1.66 -11.47
N ALA A 116 -1.85 1.25 -10.62
CA ALA A 116 -1.88 -0.08 -10.04
C ALA A 116 -2.24 -1.16 -11.07
N ASN A 117 -2.90 -0.80 -12.17
CA ASN A 117 -3.29 -1.70 -13.25
C ASN A 117 -2.79 -1.12 -14.60
N PRO A 118 -1.47 -1.10 -14.86
CA PRO A 118 -0.87 -0.40 -16.01
C PRO A 118 -1.20 -1.03 -17.38
N GLU A 119 -1.98 -2.11 -17.39
CA GLU A 119 -2.48 -2.77 -18.59
C GLU A 119 -3.42 -1.82 -19.37
N ASP A 120 -3.63 -2.02 -20.67
CA ASP A 120 -4.69 -1.31 -21.37
C ASP A 120 -6.05 -1.72 -20.78
N ALA A 121 -6.81 -0.75 -20.22
CA ALA A 121 -8.15 -0.98 -19.68
C ALA A 121 -9.12 -1.54 -20.74
N HIS A 122 -8.77 -1.39 -22.02
CA HIS A 122 -9.43 -2.01 -23.16
C HIS A 122 -10.94 -1.70 -23.25
N VAL A 123 -11.30 -0.48 -22.87
CA VAL A 123 -12.67 0.04 -22.95
C VAL A 123 -12.91 0.68 -24.31
N VAL A 124 -14.04 0.35 -24.94
CA VAL A 124 -14.45 0.94 -26.23
C VAL A 124 -14.71 2.43 -26.03
N ASP A 125 -14.02 3.26 -26.81
CA ASP A 125 -14.27 4.70 -26.92
C ASP A 125 -15.47 4.95 -27.84
N PHE A 126 -15.41 4.43 -29.06
CA PHE A 126 -16.49 4.55 -30.05
C PHE A 126 -16.40 3.48 -31.13
N TYR A 127 -17.48 3.35 -31.91
CA TYR A 127 -17.50 2.56 -33.14
C TYR A 127 -17.43 3.48 -34.36
N TYR A 128 -16.57 3.15 -35.32
CA TYR A 128 -16.58 3.82 -36.61
C TYR A 128 -17.88 3.55 -37.39
N PRO A 129 -18.20 4.33 -38.44
CA PRO A 129 -19.34 4.06 -39.32
C PRO A 129 -19.35 2.65 -39.95
N ASN A 130 -18.19 2.00 -40.06
CA ASN A 130 -18.06 0.63 -40.57
C ASN A 130 -18.24 -0.45 -39.49
N GLY A 131 -18.56 -0.07 -38.23
CA GLY A 131 -18.76 -0.98 -37.10
C GLY A 131 -17.49 -1.43 -36.38
N THR A 132 -16.30 -0.97 -36.78
CA THR A 132 -15.05 -1.31 -36.07
C THR A 132 -14.96 -0.53 -34.75
N ALA A 133 -14.68 -1.23 -33.65
CA ALA A 133 -14.44 -0.60 -32.35
C ALA A 133 -13.08 0.12 -32.31
N ARG A 134 -13.06 1.29 -31.67
CA ARG A 134 -11.87 1.96 -31.18
C ARG A 134 -11.90 1.97 -29.67
N TYR A 135 -10.77 1.65 -29.05
CA TYR A 135 -10.59 1.64 -27.61
C TYR A 135 -9.95 2.94 -27.15
N TRP A 136 -10.02 3.21 -25.84
CA TRP A 136 -9.24 4.28 -25.24
C TRP A 136 -7.77 4.13 -25.62
N SER A 137 -7.15 5.24 -26.00
CA SER A 137 -5.74 5.21 -26.37
C SER A 137 -4.88 5.11 -25.11
N ILE A 138 -3.76 4.38 -25.20
CA ILE A 138 -2.74 4.41 -24.14
C ILE A 138 -2.26 5.86 -23.98
N GLY A 139 -2.23 6.35 -22.74
CA GLY A 139 -1.93 7.75 -22.40
C GLY A 139 -3.14 8.69 -22.30
N ASP A 140 -4.35 8.20 -22.60
CA ASP A 140 -5.59 8.91 -22.27
C ASP A 140 -5.84 8.84 -20.75
N TYR A 141 -6.29 9.92 -20.11
CA TYR A 141 -6.55 9.94 -18.67
C TYR A 141 -7.59 8.91 -18.23
N ARG A 142 -8.48 8.50 -19.14
CA ARG A 142 -9.49 7.46 -18.88
C ARG A 142 -8.87 6.08 -18.64
N GLN A 143 -7.61 5.86 -19.03
CA GLN A 143 -6.88 4.65 -18.67
C GLN A 143 -6.73 4.51 -17.14
N LEU A 144 -6.72 5.61 -16.39
CA LEU A 144 -6.61 5.60 -14.92
C LEU A 144 -7.93 5.25 -14.20
N VAL A 145 -8.85 4.54 -14.87
CA VAL A 145 -10.19 4.18 -14.36
C VAL A 145 -10.10 3.26 -13.14
N ASP A 146 -9.05 2.46 -13.05
CA ASP A 146 -8.76 1.44 -12.05
C ASP A 146 -7.34 1.59 -11.48
N ALA A 147 -6.76 2.78 -11.56
CA ALA A 147 -5.38 3.04 -11.15
C ALA A 147 -5.15 3.05 -9.62
N LEU A 148 -6.21 3.01 -8.80
CA LEU A 148 -6.09 3.13 -7.34
C LEU A 148 -5.70 1.80 -6.71
N PHE A 149 -4.82 1.86 -5.70
CA PHE A 149 -4.38 0.68 -4.96
C PHE A 149 -5.40 0.28 -3.89
N HIS A 150 -5.59 -1.03 -3.69
CA HIS A 150 -6.57 -1.59 -2.76
C HIS A 150 -5.90 -2.48 -1.71
N ALA A 151 -6.45 -2.52 -0.49
CA ALA A 151 -6.00 -3.44 0.55
C ALA A 151 -6.52 -4.85 0.22
N GLY A 152 -5.69 -5.86 0.45
CA GLY A 152 -6.07 -7.26 0.31
C GLY A 152 -5.68 -7.90 -1.01
N THR A 153 -5.61 -9.23 -1.01
CA THR A 153 -5.37 -10.02 -2.23
C THR A 153 -6.67 -10.16 -3.01
N ASN A 154 -6.57 -10.24 -4.34
CA ASN A 154 -7.73 -10.35 -5.23
C ASN A 154 -8.77 -9.23 -5.04
N SER A 155 -8.30 -8.03 -4.68
CA SER A 155 -9.12 -6.82 -4.48
C SER A 155 -9.41 -6.08 -5.79
N GLY A 156 -8.99 -6.64 -6.93
CA GLY A 156 -9.11 -6.02 -8.25
C GLY A 156 -8.04 -4.97 -8.56
N SER A 157 -7.04 -4.80 -7.69
CA SER A 157 -5.93 -3.89 -7.88
C SER A 157 -4.72 -4.34 -7.06
N GLU A 158 -3.56 -3.76 -7.30
CA GLU A 158 -2.37 -3.96 -6.49
C GLU A 158 -2.52 -3.34 -5.10
N TYR A 159 -1.80 -3.90 -4.13
CA TYR A 159 -1.79 -3.44 -2.72
C TYR A 159 -0.46 -2.81 -2.30
N GLU A 160 0.53 -2.79 -3.20
CA GLU A 160 1.86 -2.23 -2.93
C GLU A 160 2.52 -1.71 -4.21
N HIS A 161 3.49 -0.80 -4.04
CA HIS A 161 4.32 -0.30 -5.14
C HIS A 161 5.77 -0.20 -4.67
N GLU A 162 6.70 -0.70 -5.48
CA GLU A 162 8.12 -0.62 -5.21
C GLU A 162 8.83 0.27 -6.23
N ASP A 163 9.50 1.31 -5.73
CA ASP A 163 10.40 2.15 -6.51
C ASP A 163 11.83 1.95 -5.99
N LEU A 164 12.51 0.93 -6.55
CA LEU A 164 13.88 0.59 -6.19
C LEU A 164 14.88 1.71 -6.50
N ALA A 165 14.64 2.51 -7.56
CA ALA A 165 15.53 3.59 -7.94
C ALA A 165 15.50 4.71 -6.88
N ASN A 166 14.31 5.02 -6.37
CA ASN A 166 14.14 5.93 -5.25
C ASN A 166 14.27 5.25 -3.88
N GLY A 167 14.53 3.96 -3.80
CA GLY A 167 14.74 3.26 -2.54
C GLY A 167 13.49 3.22 -1.64
N LEU A 168 12.28 3.15 -2.21
CA LEU A 168 11.01 3.23 -1.49
C LEU A 168 10.11 2.02 -1.81
N HIS A 169 9.34 1.60 -0.81
CA HIS A 169 8.26 0.61 -0.97
C HIS A 169 7.03 1.13 -0.23
N PHE A 170 5.90 1.21 -0.93
CA PHE A 170 4.63 1.75 -0.48
C PHE A 170 3.62 0.61 -0.29
N TYR A 171 2.77 0.73 0.73
CA TYR A 171 1.85 -0.31 1.13
C TYR A 171 0.45 0.22 1.39
N VAL A 172 -0.55 -0.53 0.95
CA VAL A 172 -1.96 -0.37 1.29
C VAL A 172 -2.33 -1.54 2.22
N LEU A 173 -2.32 -1.26 3.52
CA LEU A 173 -2.26 -2.28 4.56
C LEU A 173 -3.64 -2.74 5.01
N ASP A 174 -4.59 -1.82 5.16
CA ASP A 174 -5.93 -2.13 5.63
C ASP A 174 -6.93 -1.07 5.16
N THR A 175 -8.22 -1.39 5.20
CA THR A 175 -9.30 -0.48 4.85
C THR A 175 -10.47 -0.61 5.80
N ARG A 176 -11.11 0.52 6.10
CA ARG A 176 -12.37 0.52 6.84
C ARG A 176 -13.26 1.68 6.43
N ARG A 177 -14.56 1.51 6.65
CA ARG A 177 -15.55 2.59 6.56
C ARG A 177 -16.12 2.87 7.93
N ASP A 178 -16.02 4.12 8.35
CA ASP A 178 -16.60 4.59 9.61
C ASP A 178 -17.67 5.64 9.30
N SER A 179 -18.93 5.34 9.63
CA SER A 179 -20.06 6.22 9.34
C SER A 179 -20.15 6.65 7.87
N GLY A 180 -19.72 5.77 6.96
CA GLY A 180 -19.68 6.01 5.51
C GLY A 180 -18.37 6.61 4.99
N VAL A 181 -17.50 7.14 5.86
CA VAL A 181 -16.21 7.72 5.48
C VAL A 181 -15.18 6.62 5.25
N LEU A 182 -14.62 6.56 4.04
CA LEU A 182 -13.56 5.63 3.69
C LEU A 182 -12.23 6.04 4.33
N LYS A 183 -11.55 5.05 4.89
CA LYS A 183 -10.21 5.18 5.44
C LYS A 183 -9.35 4.01 5.01
N TYR A 184 -8.05 4.28 4.83
CA TYR A 184 -7.05 3.25 4.59
C TYR A 184 -5.89 3.41 5.56
N THR A 185 -5.41 2.30 6.10
CA THR A 185 -4.09 2.27 6.71
C THR A 185 -3.06 2.06 5.61
N VAL A 186 -2.10 2.97 5.53
CA VAL A 186 -1.02 2.90 4.54
C VAL A 186 0.33 2.92 5.21
N GLY A 187 1.33 2.39 4.51
CA GLY A 187 2.71 2.35 4.97
C GLY A 187 3.69 2.78 3.89
N VAL A 188 4.82 3.32 4.30
CA VAL A 188 5.97 3.52 3.42
C VAL A 188 7.26 3.17 4.17
N ARG A 189 8.18 2.46 3.50
CA ARG A 189 9.50 2.15 4.04
C ARG A 189 10.61 2.42 3.03
N SER A 190 11.82 2.46 3.55
CA SER A 190 13.04 2.42 2.74
C SER A 190 13.34 0.99 2.27
N THR A 191 13.74 0.83 1.01
CA THR A 191 14.34 -0.41 0.47
C THR A 191 15.87 -0.36 0.44
N SER A 192 16.47 0.78 0.85
CA SER A 192 17.93 0.93 0.93
C SER A 192 18.55 -0.17 1.78
N THR A 193 19.57 -0.82 1.22
CA THR A 193 20.41 -1.80 1.92
C THR A 193 21.35 -1.15 2.94
N ASN A 194 21.54 0.17 2.87
CA ASN A 194 22.31 0.97 3.82
C ASN A 194 21.38 1.53 4.91
N ASN A 195 20.66 0.65 5.59
CA ASN A 195 19.80 1.02 6.73
C ASN A 195 20.69 1.46 7.92
N THR A 196 20.45 2.65 8.45
CA THR A 196 21.18 3.22 9.61
C THR A 196 20.36 3.17 10.90
N SER A 197 19.15 2.61 10.84
CA SER A 197 18.29 2.39 12.00
C SER A 197 18.93 1.45 13.01
N THR A 198 18.75 1.77 14.28
CA THR A 198 19.12 0.89 15.40
C THR A 198 17.96 0.01 15.87
N ALA A 199 16.83 0.01 15.15
CA ALA A 199 15.69 -0.84 15.48
C ALA A 199 16.08 -2.32 15.35
N THR A 200 15.47 -3.16 16.18
CA THR A 200 15.54 -4.61 16.04
C THR A 200 14.17 -5.15 15.70
N HIS A 201 14.09 -6.09 14.76
CA HIS A 201 12.83 -6.65 14.29
C HIS A 201 12.54 -7.97 15.00
N GLY A 202 11.26 -8.23 15.28
CA GLY A 202 10.80 -9.42 15.97
C GLY A 202 9.33 -9.69 15.68
N VAL A 203 8.97 -10.96 15.61
CA VAL A 203 7.58 -11.36 15.41
C VAL A 203 7.29 -12.67 16.14
N GLU A 204 6.18 -12.69 16.86
CA GLU A 204 5.62 -13.89 17.49
C GLU A 204 4.24 -14.16 16.88
N LEU A 205 3.91 -15.44 16.72
CA LEU A 205 2.65 -15.88 16.16
C LEU A 205 2.09 -17.00 17.04
N ASN A 206 0.85 -16.85 17.50
CA ASN A 206 0.17 -17.88 18.27
C ASN A 206 -0.41 -18.96 17.35
N THR A 207 -0.69 -20.14 17.89
CA THR A 207 -1.47 -21.18 17.19
C THR A 207 -2.81 -20.61 16.75
N GLY A 208 -3.18 -20.87 15.50
CA GLY A 208 -4.41 -20.35 14.92
C GLY A 208 -5.65 -21.08 15.45
N THR A 209 -6.76 -20.35 15.54
CA THR A 209 -8.07 -20.89 15.90
C THR A 209 -8.96 -20.92 14.66
N ALA A 210 -9.52 -22.09 14.36
CA ALA A 210 -10.46 -22.27 13.27
C ALA A 210 -11.88 -21.89 13.69
N ASP A 211 -12.55 -21.07 12.88
CA ASP A 211 -13.98 -20.78 12.97
C ASP A 211 -14.57 -20.70 11.56
N GLY A 212 -15.51 -21.59 11.26
CA GLY A 212 -16.06 -21.76 9.91
C GLY A 212 -14.99 -22.06 8.87
N TYR A 213 -14.80 -21.14 7.93
CA TYR A 213 -13.82 -21.22 6.83
C TYR A 213 -12.61 -20.29 7.03
N LEU A 214 -12.37 -19.86 8.27
CA LEU A 214 -11.29 -18.95 8.64
C LEU A 214 -10.43 -19.55 9.75
N CYS A 215 -9.12 -19.42 9.61
CA CYS A 215 -8.16 -19.57 10.70
C CYS A 215 -7.66 -18.19 11.09
N THR A 216 -7.84 -17.84 12.36
CA THR A 216 -7.39 -16.56 12.92
C THR A 216 -6.16 -16.79 13.79
N PHE A 217 -5.11 -15.99 13.58
CA PHE A 217 -3.87 -16.02 14.35
C PHE A 217 -3.61 -14.65 14.96
N ASP A 218 -3.07 -14.64 16.18
CA ASP A 218 -2.58 -13.41 16.80
C ASP A 218 -1.10 -13.23 16.47
N LEU A 219 -0.79 -12.16 15.74
CA LEU A 219 0.56 -11.73 15.41
C LEU A 219 0.97 -10.64 16.41
N LYS A 220 2.14 -10.78 17.04
CA LYS A 220 2.71 -9.76 17.92
C LYS A 220 4.05 -9.25 17.40
N ASN A 221 4.20 -7.93 17.34
CA ASN A 221 5.50 -7.31 17.06
C ASN A 221 6.34 -7.27 18.34
N THR A 222 7.44 -8.03 18.36
CA THR A 222 8.37 -8.12 19.50
C THR A 222 9.68 -7.39 19.27
N GLY A 223 9.72 -6.55 18.23
CA GLY A 223 10.84 -5.69 17.93
C GLY A 223 11.12 -4.65 19.02
N LYS A 224 12.12 -3.81 18.77
CA LYS A 224 12.46 -2.66 19.60
C LYS A 224 12.66 -1.45 18.73
N ALA A 225 12.19 -0.31 19.22
CA ALA A 225 12.23 0.93 18.48
C ALA A 225 13.68 1.36 18.27
N ALA A 226 13.94 2.04 17.15
CA ALA A 226 15.17 2.77 16.97
C ALA A 226 15.31 3.84 18.07
N SER A 227 16.54 4.18 18.40
CA SER A 227 16.82 5.41 19.14
C SER A 227 16.54 6.58 18.19
N ASN A 228 15.33 7.15 18.26
CA ASN A 228 14.93 8.22 17.36
C ASN A 228 15.83 9.44 17.55
N ALA A 229 16.56 9.85 16.50
CA ALA A 229 17.15 11.18 16.47
C ALA A 229 16.08 12.19 16.08
N SER A 230 15.97 13.28 16.83
CA SER A 230 15.10 14.40 16.43
C SER A 230 15.56 14.98 15.08
N GLY A 231 14.62 15.38 14.22
CA GLY A 231 14.93 16.04 12.95
C GLY A 231 15.30 15.12 11.77
N ILE A 232 15.06 13.80 11.87
CA ILE A 232 15.23 12.85 10.75
C ILE A 232 14.20 13.11 9.63
N HIS A 233 13.01 13.54 10.01
CA HIS A 233 11.93 13.92 9.09
C HIS A 233 11.65 15.44 9.20
N PRO A 234 11.01 16.04 8.17
CA PRO A 234 10.64 17.46 8.20
C PRO A 234 9.68 17.84 9.33
N GLN A 235 9.01 16.86 9.95
CA GLN A 235 8.14 17.02 11.11
C GLN A 235 8.36 15.88 12.14
N ASP A 236 7.79 16.01 13.33
CA ASP A 236 7.78 14.93 14.31
C ASP A 236 6.81 13.82 13.87
N LEU A 237 7.35 12.63 13.63
CA LEU A 237 6.60 11.43 13.23
C LEU A 237 6.58 10.36 14.32
N SER A 238 6.98 10.67 15.55
CA SER A 238 7.13 9.68 16.63
C SER A 238 5.87 8.81 16.86
N ALA A 239 4.68 9.37 16.65
CA ALA A 239 3.40 8.65 16.77
C ALA A 239 3.13 7.61 15.66
N TYR A 240 3.79 7.75 14.52
CA TYR A 240 3.60 6.96 13.29
C TYR A 240 4.78 6.04 12.97
N LEU A 241 5.80 6.05 13.83
CA LEU A 241 6.98 5.20 13.77
C LEU A 241 6.85 4.02 14.75
N GLY A 242 7.80 3.08 14.67
CA GLY A 242 7.84 1.92 15.55
C GLY A 242 6.83 0.82 15.19
N SER A 243 6.25 0.89 14.00
CA SER A 243 5.56 -0.26 13.40
C SER A 243 6.55 -1.13 12.65
N ASP A 244 6.16 -2.38 12.44
CA ASP A 244 6.70 -3.19 11.35
C ASP A 244 5.54 -3.65 10.47
N ILE A 245 5.86 -3.96 9.22
CA ILE A 245 4.94 -4.50 8.23
C ILE A 245 5.37 -5.94 8.00
N TYR A 246 4.40 -6.85 7.95
CA TYR A 246 4.64 -8.27 7.83
C TYR A 246 3.93 -8.82 6.61
N ARG A 247 4.66 -9.60 5.81
CA ARG A 247 4.12 -10.34 4.68
C ARG A 247 3.71 -11.73 5.11
N LEU A 248 2.51 -12.12 4.69
CA LEU A 248 1.85 -13.37 5.04
C LEU A 248 1.90 -14.35 3.86
N SER A 249 2.19 -15.62 4.14
CA SER A 249 2.04 -16.73 3.20
C SER A 249 1.43 -17.92 3.92
N ALA A 250 0.47 -18.59 3.28
CA ALA A 250 -0.21 -19.73 3.87
C ALA A 250 -0.20 -20.94 2.93
N GLU A 251 0.01 -22.11 3.50
CA GLU A 251 -0.03 -23.41 2.82
C GLU A 251 -0.92 -24.36 3.62
N ILE A 252 -1.47 -25.38 2.96
CA ILE A 252 -2.31 -26.41 3.57
C ILE A 252 -1.80 -27.80 3.18
N ASP A 253 -1.73 -28.73 4.14
CA ASP A 253 -1.16 -30.08 3.96
C ASP A 253 -2.10 -31.09 3.28
N SER A 254 -3.03 -30.61 2.44
CA SER A 254 -4.06 -31.46 1.83
C SER A 254 -4.53 -30.93 0.47
N ASP A 255 -4.59 -31.83 -0.52
CA ASP A 255 -5.12 -31.54 -1.86
C ASP A 255 -6.66 -31.41 -1.90
N SER A 256 -7.36 -31.82 -0.83
CA SER A 256 -8.82 -31.70 -0.74
C SER A 256 -9.27 -30.29 -0.36
N TRP A 257 -8.33 -29.46 0.08
CA TRP A 257 -8.56 -28.11 0.56
C TRP A 257 -7.75 -27.10 -0.25
N LYS A 258 -8.27 -25.88 -0.37
CA LYS A 258 -7.55 -24.71 -0.84
C LYS A 258 -7.42 -23.71 0.29
N VAL A 259 -6.33 -22.95 0.29
CA VAL A 259 -6.03 -21.91 1.26
C VAL A 259 -5.80 -20.59 0.54
N GLY A 260 -6.13 -19.48 1.17
CA GLY A 260 -5.88 -18.14 0.66
C GLY A 260 -5.69 -17.17 1.82
N VAL A 261 -4.89 -16.13 1.57
CA VAL A 261 -4.68 -15.06 2.54
C VAL A 261 -5.46 -13.83 2.05
N PRO A 262 -6.62 -13.49 2.66
CA PRO A 262 -7.43 -12.35 2.21
C PRO A 262 -6.66 -11.03 2.21
N ASN A 263 -5.68 -10.87 3.11
CA ASN A 263 -4.76 -9.74 3.11
C ASN A 263 -3.31 -10.22 3.20
N ALA A 264 -2.50 -9.95 2.18
CA ALA A 264 -1.10 -10.39 2.12
C ALA A 264 -0.21 -9.68 3.15
N LEU A 265 -0.70 -8.59 3.74
CA LEU A 265 0.06 -7.75 4.65
C LEU A 265 -0.65 -7.64 6.01
N ALA A 266 0.15 -7.53 7.05
CA ALA A 266 -0.28 -7.17 8.40
C ALA A 266 0.68 -6.13 8.96
N HIS A 267 0.24 -5.35 9.94
CA HIS A 267 1.12 -4.41 10.62
C HIS A 267 0.79 -4.36 12.11
N ALA A 268 1.81 -4.09 12.91
CA ALA A 268 1.66 -3.88 14.35
C ALA A 268 2.75 -2.96 14.87
N LYS A 269 2.41 -2.08 15.82
CA LYS A 269 3.41 -1.34 16.59
C LYS A 269 4.15 -2.28 17.51
N ILE A 270 5.38 -1.92 17.84
CA ILE A 270 6.19 -2.66 18.81
C ILE A 270 5.41 -2.87 20.11
N GLY A 271 5.35 -4.12 20.56
CA GLY A 271 4.63 -4.54 21.76
C GLY A 271 3.14 -4.78 21.55
N GLU A 272 2.56 -4.31 20.45
CA GLU A 272 1.16 -4.51 20.08
C GLU A 272 0.98 -5.79 19.25
N SER A 273 -0.28 -6.21 19.17
CA SER A 273 -0.71 -7.38 18.40
C SER A 273 -1.77 -6.99 17.37
N THR A 274 -1.82 -7.76 16.29
CA THR A 274 -2.87 -7.67 15.27
C THR A 274 -3.39 -9.07 14.94
N SER A 275 -4.63 -9.14 14.51
CA SER A 275 -5.27 -10.38 14.08
C SER A 275 -5.00 -10.59 12.59
N VAL A 276 -4.50 -11.77 12.23
CA VAL A 276 -4.33 -12.17 10.83
C VAL A 276 -5.23 -13.35 10.50
N MET A 277 -5.87 -13.30 9.34
CA MET A 277 -6.84 -14.29 8.90
C MET A 277 -6.33 -15.05 7.69
N VAL A 278 -6.52 -16.36 7.70
CA VAL A 278 -6.29 -17.25 6.57
C VAL A 278 -7.62 -17.92 6.23
N ALA A 279 -8.08 -17.74 5.01
CA ALA A 279 -9.28 -18.39 4.52
C ALA A 279 -8.95 -19.77 3.96
N PHE A 280 -9.84 -20.72 4.15
CA PHE A 280 -9.73 -22.05 3.54
C PHE A 280 -11.09 -22.53 3.05
N GLY A 281 -11.10 -23.53 2.17
CA GLY A 281 -12.33 -24.11 1.67
C GLY A 281 -12.06 -25.36 0.85
N PRO A 282 -13.10 -26.07 0.41
CA PRO A 282 -12.92 -27.25 -0.43
C PRO A 282 -12.25 -26.88 -1.76
N ALA A 283 -11.33 -27.72 -2.21
CA ALA A 283 -10.75 -27.59 -3.54
C ALA A 283 -11.80 -27.93 -4.60
N THR A 284 -11.97 -27.07 -5.61
CA THR A 284 -12.98 -27.24 -6.69
C THR A 284 -12.68 -28.39 -7.64
N ASN A 285 -11.47 -28.95 -7.59
CA ASN A 285 -11.03 -30.08 -8.41
C ASN A 285 -10.96 -31.41 -7.63
N GLY A 286 -11.37 -31.42 -6.36
CA GLY A 286 -11.32 -32.60 -5.52
C GLY A 286 -12.49 -33.54 -5.77
N THR A 287 -12.22 -34.80 -6.11
CA THR A 287 -13.20 -35.90 -6.13
C THR A 287 -13.65 -36.34 -4.73
N SER A 288 -13.16 -35.68 -3.68
CA SER A 288 -13.36 -36.00 -2.28
C SER A 288 -13.87 -34.77 -1.55
N TYR A 289 -15.15 -34.78 -1.18
CA TYR A 289 -15.69 -33.81 -0.22
C TYR A 289 -15.04 -34.12 1.14
N GLY A 290 -14.03 -33.32 1.50
CA GLY A 290 -13.06 -33.58 2.58
C GLY A 290 -13.71 -33.93 3.91
N THR A 291 -13.54 -35.19 4.33
CA THR A 291 -13.86 -35.68 5.69
C THR A 291 -12.61 -35.78 6.57
N THR A 292 -11.44 -35.42 6.04
CA THR A 292 -10.15 -35.45 6.71
C THR A 292 -9.74 -34.06 7.19
N SER A 293 -9.35 -33.99 8.46
CA SER A 293 -8.71 -32.82 9.06
C SER A 293 -7.46 -32.42 8.27
N ALA A 294 -7.21 -31.12 8.13
CA ALA A 294 -6.01 -30.56 7.51
C ALA A 294 -5.32 -29.59 8.47
N THR A 295 -4.04 -29.32 8.19
CA THR A 295 -3.22 -28.34 8.91
C THR A 295 -2.85 -27.22 7.96
N ILE A 296 -3.30 -26.02 8.28
CA ILE A 296 -2.84 -24.79 7.67
C ILE A 296 -1.56 -24.36 8.36
N THR A 297 -0.54 -24.00 7.58
CA THR A 297 0.69 -23.39 8.06
C THR A 297 0.77 -21.96 7.58
N LEU A 298 0.77 -21.00 8.51
CA LEU A 298 0.96 -19.58 8.24
C LEU A 298 2.42 -19.21 8.51
N THR A 299 3.08 -18.63 7.51
CA THR A 299 4.41 -18.01 7.62
C THR A 299 4.26 -16.50 7.57
N VAL A 300 4.88 -15.82 8.52
CA VAL A 300 4.91 -14.36 8.63
C VAL A 300 6.36 -13.90 8.51
N THR A 301 6.65 -12.94 7.64
CA THR A 301 7.99 -12.38 7.41
C THR A 301 7.98 -10.87 7.58
N SER A 302 8.94 -10.29 8.31
CA SER A 302 9.10 -8.83 8.40
C SER A 302 9.56 -8.25 7.06
N GLU A 303 8.90 -7.18 6.61
CA GLU A 303 9.32 -6.38 5.45
C GLU A 303 10.55 -5.51 5.75
N SER A 304 10.82 -5.24 7.03
CA SER A 304 11.99 -4.47 7.45
C SER A 304 13.26 -5.33 7.59
N ASP A 305 13.12 -6.61 7.95
CA ASP A 305 14.20 -7.61 7.94
C ASP A 305 13.67 -9.00 7.50
N PRO A 306 13.93 -9.42 6.25
CA PRO A 306 13.45 -10.70 5.70
C PRO A 306 13.97 -11.95 6.43
N LYS A 307 14.96 -11.83 7.33
CA LYS A 307 15.44 -12.93 8.16
C LYS A 307 14.53 -13.19 9.36
N ILE A 308 13.74 -12.19 9.76
CA ILE A 308 12.81 -12.30 10.87
C ILE A 308 11.51 -12.90 10.38
N LYS A 309 11.24 -14.12 10.84
CA LYS A 309 10.07 -14.91 10.46
C LYS A 309 9.48 -15.61 11.67
N SER A 310 8.18 -15.86 11.62
CA SER A 310 7.49 -16.77 12.54
C SER A 310 6.52 -17.66 11.78
N VAL A 311 6.29 -18.85 12.30
CA VAL A 311 5.45 -19.88 11.69
C VAL A 311 4.53 -20.44 12.76
N ALA A 312 3.25 -20.53 12.45
CA ALA A 312 2.26 -21.17 13.31
C ALA A 312 1.28 -21.98 12.47
N THR A 313 0.58 -22.89 13.12
CA THR A 313 -0.37 -23.79 12.47
C THR A 313 -1.78 -23.61 12.99
N CYS A 314 -2.77 -24.02 12.19
CA CYS A 314 -4.18 -24.08 12.53
C CYS A 314 -4.74 -25.40 12.00
N LYS A 315 -5.44 -26.16 12.84
CA LYS A 315 -6.09 -27.42 12.42
C LYS A 315 -7.53 -27.13 12.03
N VAL A 316 -7.93 -27.64 10.87
CA VAL A 316 -9.26 -27.46 10.25
C VAL A 316 -9.89 -28.79 9.86
#